data_AF-A0A1D6NBZ3-F1
#
_entry.id   AF-A0A1D6NBZ3-F1
#
_cell.length_a   1.000
_cell.length_b   1.000
_cell.length_c   1.000
_cell.angle_alpha   90.00
_cell.angle_beta   90.00
_cell.angle_gamma   90.00
#
_symmetry.space_group_name_H-M   'P 1'
#
loop_
_entity.id
_entity.type
_entity.pdbx_description
1 polymer ?
#
loop_
_entity_poly.entity_id
_entity_poly.type
_entity_poly.pdbx_seq_one_letter_code
_entity_poly.pdbx_strand_id
1 'polypeptide(L)'
;MELLTADNDYADIMLHEERPNLGGISIEELHRLVYAQVLCCHPLTWQIAPTYLSSCLNQGLGLLEILLLKQPIQDNCLVLKTLEICRLYELENVSTIIMKIAGIYRWKHGRKGTGVYWFQQARDKVCLDRIAQQLFEHIGKSVTDDSFKQWEGLLELLGSDIGSAGGLEFLHRYRDFKRSLQQALDRRCGEAARQTVDFLIQLMKNPSTPQRFWLPLLHDSVELLNSKLSPLMDVAETTLLLNKLQELSMAKLRPDFSSNHLPSHAMSSVRLALASNLARAVLEDRSPSTL
;
A
#
# COMPACT_ATOMS: atom_id res chain seq x y z
N MET A 1 -10.37 38.44 -50.06
CA MET A 1 -10.45 38.54 -48.59
C MET A 1 -11.68 39.35 -48.15
N GLU A 2 -12.81 39.26 -48.86
CA GLU A 2 -14.08 39.91 -48.47
C GLU A 2 -15.31 38.97 -48.57
N LEU A 3 -15.09 37.70 -48.97
CA LEU A 3 -16.18 36.71 -49.07
C LEU A 3 -16.37 35.88 -47.79
N LEU A 4 -15.51 36.05 -46.79
CA LEU A 4 -15.58 35.36 -45.49
C LEU A 4 -16.19 36.24 -44.38
N THR A 5 -16.60 37.47 -44.72
CA THR A 5 -17.12 38.49 -43.78
C THR A 5 -18.50 39.00 -44.18
N ALA A 6 -19.23 38.26 -45.01
CA ALA A 6 -20.67 38.48 -45.11
C ALA A 6 -21.29 37.86 -43.86
N ASP A 7 -21.83 38.71 -42.98
CA ASP A 7 -22.64 38.33 -41.82
C ASP A 7 -23.81 37.48 -42.33
N ASN A 8 -23.60 36.17 -42.36
CA ASN A 8 -24.57 35.22 -42.89
C ASN A 8 -25.18 34.54 -41.68
N ASP A 9 -26.09 35.24 -41.02
CA ASP A 9 -26.86 34.76 -39.87
C ASP A 9 -27.40 33.35 -40.10
N TYR A 10 -27.76 33.01 -41.35
CA TYR A 10 -28.19 31.68 -41.73
C TYR A 10 -27.11 30.61 -41.59
N ALA A 11 -25.86 30.90 -41.99
CA ALA A 11 -24.75 29.96 -41.81
C ALA A 11 -24.39 29.80 -40.33
N ASP A 12 -24.46 30.88 -39.56
CA ASP A 12 -24.21 30.85 -38.12
C ASP A 12 -25.26 30.00 -37.39
N ILE A 13 -26.54 30.23 -37.67
CA ILE A 13 -27.65 29.42 -37.19
C ILE A 13 -27.46 27.95 -37.61
N MET A 14 -27.12 27.70 -38.88
CA MET A 14 -26.97 26.33 -39.37
C MET A 14 -25.83 25.56 -38.68
N LEU A 15 -24.74 26.24 -38.30
CA LEU A 15 -23.58 25.66 -37.63
C LEU A 15 -23.82 25.39 -36.15
N HIS A 16 -24.55 26.28 -35.47
CA HIS A 16 -24.80 26.23 -34.04
C HIS A 16 -26.10 25.52 -33.64
N GLU A 17 -27.05 25.34 -34.56
CA GLU A 17 -28.31 24.64 -34.29
C GLU A 17 -28.07 23.16 -33.94
N GLU A 18 -28.55 22.75 -32.76
CA GLU A 18 -28.51 21.37 -32.28
C GLU A 18 -29.45 20.50 -33.10
N ARG A 19 -28.94 19.34 -33.56
CA ARG A 19 -29.73 18.47 -34.42
C ARG A 19 -30.04 17.13 -33.73
N PRO A 20 -31.32 16.72 -33.65
CA PRO A 20 -31.69 15.47 -32.98
C PRO A 20 -31.11 14.24 -33.69
N ASN A 21 -30.93 14.29 -35.01
CA ASN A 21 -30.29 13.21 -35.78
C ASN A 21 -28.78 13.04 -35.51
N LEU A 22 -28.14 14.04 -34.92
CA LEU A 22 -26.73 13.97 -34.48
C LEU A 22 -26.61 13.67 -32.97
N GLY A 23 -27.72 13.33 -32.30
CA GLY A 23 -27.73 13.12 -30.86
C GLY A 23 -27.68 14.41 -30.05
N GLY A 24 -28.27 15.49 -30.58
CA GLY A 24 -28.39 16.77 -29.88
C GLY A 24 -27.17 17.67 -29.97
N ILE A 25 -26.21 17.37 -30.85
CA ILE A 25 -25.03 18.21 -31.06
C ILE A 25 -25.17 19.06 -32.32
N SER A 26 -24.45 20.19 -32.36
CA SER A 26 -24.36 21.05 -33.53
C SER A 26 -23.34 20.52 -34.54
N ILE A 27 -23.36 21.04 -35.78
CA ILE A 27 -22.37 20.69 -36.80
C ILE A 27 -20.98 21.12 -36.33
N GLU A 28 -20.87 22.29 -35.72
CA GLU A 28 -19.60 22.80 -35.19
C GLU A 28 -19.03 21.87 -34.12
N GLU A 29 -19.86 21.46 -33.15
CA GLU A 29 -19.45 20.53 -32.09
C GLU A 29 -18.99 19.20 -32.69
N LEU A 30 -19.72 18.65 -33.66
CA LEU A 30 -19.33 17.43 -34.36
C LEU A 30 -17.94 17.52 -34.99
N HIS A 31 -17.64 18.62 -35.69
CA HIS A 31 -16.32 18.80 -36.32
C HIS A 31 -15.21 18.92 -35.27
N ARG A 32 -15.46 19.62 -34.15
CA ARG A 32 -14.50 19.71 -33.04
C ARG A 32 -14.24 18.34 -32.41
N LEU A 33 -15.27 17.53 -32.20
CA LEU A 33 -15.14 16.17 -31.66
C LEU A 33 -14.29 15.28 -32.58
N VAL A 34 -14.60 15.28 -33.89
CA VAL A 34 -13.85 14.49 -34.88
C VAL A 34 -12.39 14.96 -34.96
N TYR A 35 -12.16 16.27 -35.00
CA TYR A 35 -10.81 16.82 -35.04
C TYR A 35 -10.00 16.46 -33.79
N ALA A 36 -10.61 16.58 -32.60
CA ALA A 36 -9.98 16.20 -31.35
C ALA A 36 -9.62 14.70 -31.29
N GLN A 37 -10.45 13.82 -31.85
CA GLN A 37 -10.12 12.40 -31.97
C GLN A 37 -8.85 12.16 -32.81
N VAL A 38 -8.73 12.84 -33.95
CA VAL A 38 -7.55 12.77 -34.81
C VAL A 38 -6.31 13.27 -34.06
N LEU A 39 -6.42 14.40 -33.35
CA LEU A 39 -5.32 14.92 -32.53
C LEU A 39 -4.88 13.92 -31.45
N CYS A 40 -5.84 13.27 -30.79
CA CYS A 40 -5.60 12.26 -29.74
C CYS A 40 -4.92 10.99 -30.25
N CYS A 41 -5.07 10.64 -31.53
CA CYS A 41 -4.41 9.49 -32.13
C CYS A 41 -2.90 9.69 -32.34
N HIS A 42 -2.40 10.93 -32.29
CA HIS A 42 -1.02 11.23 -32.62
C HIS A 42 -0.19 11.67 -31.39
N PRO A 43 0.99 11.05 -31.12
CA PRO A 43 1.77 11.24 -29.89
C PRO A 43 2.23 12.67 -29.58
N LEU A 44 2.35 13.54 -30.60
CA LEU A 44 2.81 14.91 -30.42
C LEU A 44 1.67 15.91 -30.19
N THR A 45 0.44 15.56 -30.58
CA THR A 45 -0.70 16.50 -30.65
C THR A 45 -1.82 16.16 -29.67
N TRP A 46 -1.79 14.98 -29.05
CA TRP A 46 -2.86 14.53 -28.15
C TRP A 46 -3.11 15.46 -26.96
N GLN A 47 -2.08 16.19 -26.48
CA GLN A 47 -2.21 17.15 -25.38
C GLN A 47 -3.06 18.38 -25.75
N ILE A 48 -3.28 18.64 -27.04
CA ILE A 48 -4.09 19.76 -27.53
C ILE A 48 -5.57 19.35 -27.62
N ALA A 49 -5.87 18.06 -27.82
CA ALA A 49 -7.24 17.60 -27.94
C ALA A 49 -8.16 18.00 -26.75
N PRO A 50 -7.72 17.98 -25.48
CA PRO A 50 -8.56 18.41 -24.36
C PRO A 50 -9.06 19.85 -24.48
N THR A 51 -8.30 20.79 -25.06
CA THR A 51 -8.75 22.18 -25.20
C THR A 51 -9.90 22.33 -26.18
N TYR A 52 -9.92 21.51 -27.23
CA TYR A 52 -11.04 21.44 -28.16
C TYR A 52 -12.25 20.76 -27.51
N LEU A 53 -12.03 19.66 -26.79
CA LEU A 53 -13.09 18.91 -26.15
C LEU A 53 -13.77 19.68 -25.02
N SER A 54 -13.03 20.49 -24.25
CA SER A 54 -13.61 21.32 -23.19
C SER A 54 -14.48 22.46 -23.72
N SER A 55 -14.33 22.82 -25.00
CA SER A 55 -15.19 23.81 -25.65
C SER A 55 -16.51 23.23 -26.18
N CYS A 56 -16.69 21.92 -26.13
CA CYS A 56 -17.89 21.23 -26.56
C CYS A 56 -18.85 21.05 -25.36
N LEU A 57 -20.07 21.58 -25.46
CA LEU A 57 -21.01 21.66 -24.35
C LEU A 57 -21.65 20.31 -23.99
N ASN A 58 -21.82 19.42 -24.97
CA ASN A 58 -22.60 18.20 -24.80
C ASN A 58 -21.72 16.97 -24.60
N GLN A 59 -20.92 16.61 -25.61
CA GLN A 59 -20.23 15.31 -25.64
C GLN A 59 -18.72 15.40 -25.39
N GLY A 60 -18.19 16.62 -25.23
CA GLY A 60 -16.76 16.88 -25.12
C GLY A 60 -16.05 16.16 -23.99
N LEU A 61 -16.53 16.34 -22.76
CA LEU A 61 -15.93 15.74 -21.57
C LEU A 61 -16.03 14.21 -21.58
N GLY A 62 -17.19 13.65 -21.95
CA GLY A 62 -17.34 12.20 -22.06
C GLY A 62 -16.38 11.58 -23.07
N LEU A 63 -16.16 12.25 -24.21
CA LEU A 63 -15.17 11.81 -25.19
C LEU A 63 -13.73 11.96 -24.66
N LEU A 64 -13.42 13.02 -23.91
CA LEU A 64 -12.13 13.22 -23.27
C LEU A 64 -11.80 12.07 -22.32
N GLU A 65 -12.74 11.66 -21.47
CA GLU A 65 -12.57 10.52 -20.56
C GLU A 65 -12.18 9.24 -21.31
N ILE A 66 -12.91 8.92 -22.39
CA ILE A 66 -12.65 7.74 -23.23
C ILE A 66 -11.26 7.81 -23.86
N LEU A 67 -10.85 8.99 -24.36
CA LEU A 67 -9.57 9.16 -25.04
C LEU A 67 -8.39 9.09 -24.06
N LEU A 68 -8.54 9.62 -22.84
CA LEU A 68 -7.51 9.51 -21.79
C LEU A 68 -7.28 8.07 -21.36
N LEU A 69 -8.35 7.27 -21.24
CA LEU A 69 -8.26 5.84 -20.90
C LEU A 69 -7.59 5.00 -22.00
N LYS A 70 -7.56 5.49 -23.25
CA LYS A 70 -6.89 4.82 -24.37
C LYS A 70 -5.40 5.18 -24.50
N GLN A 71 -4.92 6.16 -23.74
CA GLN A 71 -3.51 6.56 -23.83
C GLN A 71 -2.58 5.45 -23.32
N PRO A 72 -1.40 5.27 -23.93
CA PRO A 72 -0.48 4.23 -23.51
C PRO A 72 0.07 4.50 -22.09
N ILE A 73 -0.05 3.52 -21.20
CA ILE A 73 0.39 3.62 -19.80
C ILE A 73 1.85 3.16 -19.56
N GLN A 74 2.59 2.89 -20.64
CA GLN A 74 3.93 2.28 -20.56
C GLN A 74 4.97 3.29 -20.06
N ASP A 75 4.85 4.55 -20.48
CA ASP A 75 5.72 5.64 -20.11
C ASP A 75 5.17 6.37 -18.87
N ASN A 76 6.03 6.55 -17.88
CA ASN A 76 5.69 7.25 -16.64
C ASN A 76 5.41 8.74 -16.89
N CYS A 77 6.14 9.36 -17.82
CA CYS A 77 5.93 10.76 -18.18
C CYS A 77 4.53 10.96 -18.76
N LEU A 78 4.10 10.04 -19.63
CA LEU A 78 2.78 10.08 -20.23
C LEU A 78 1.68 9.91 -19.19
N VAL A 79 1.80 8.94 -18.27
CA VAL A 79 0.83 8.75 -17.18
C VAL A 79 0.68 10.04 -16.36
N LEU A 80 1.78 10.69 -15.96
CA LEU A 80 1.74 11.93 -15.19
C LEU A 80 1.06 13.07 -15.95
N LYS A 81 1.33 13.22 -17.25
CA LYS A 81 0.65 14.22 -18.09
C LYS A 81 -0.85 13.96 -18.21
N THR A 82 -1.24 12.70 -18.38
CA THR A 82 -2.67 12.32 -18.43
C THR A 82 -3.36 12.63 -17.10
N LEU A 83 -2.71 12.37 -15.98
CA LEU A 83 -3.23 12.70 -14.65
C LEU A 83 -3.37 14.21 -14.43
N GLU A 84 -2.42 15.01 -14.93
CA GLU A 84 -2.52 16.46 -14.86
C GLU A 84 -3.69 16.99 -15.69
N ILE A 85 -3.94 16.41 -16.87
CA ILE A 85 -5.14 16.72 -17.66
C ILE A 85 -6.40 16.33 -16.88
N CYS A 86 -6.46 15.13 -16.27
CA CYS A 86 -7.59 14.76 -15.43
C CYS A 86 -7.81 15.77 -14.29
N ARG A 87 -6.75 16.26 -13.66
CA ARG A 87 -6.83 17.27 -12.59
C ARG A 87 -7.38 18.61 -13.10
N LEU A 88 -6.94 19.06 -14.28
CA LEU A 88 -7.38 20.33 -14.87
C LEU A 88 -8.86 20.33 -15.27
N TYR A 89 -9.40 19.16 -15.64
CA TYR A 89 -10.81 18.98 -16.05
C TYR A 89 -11.66 18.27 -15.00
N GLU A 90 -11.17 18.16 -13.75
CA GLU A 90 -11.89 17.58 -12.60
C GLU A 90 -12.37 16.12 -12.80
N LEU A 91 -11.62 15.34 -13.60
CA LEU A 91 -11.92 13.94 -13.94
C LEU A 91 -11.34 12.95 -12.92
N GLU A 92 -11.75 13.07 -11.65
CA GLU A 92 -11.17 12.28 -10.54
C GLU A 92 -11.43 10.77 -10.63
N ASN A 93 -12.56 10.37 -11.24
CA ASN A 93 -12.86 8.96 -11.47
C ASN A 93 -11.88 8.35 -12.48
N VAL A 94 -11.59 9.10 -13.54
CA VAL A 94 -10.65 8.67 -14.60
C VAL A 94 -9.23 8.64 -14.09
N SER A 95 -8.82 9.65 -13.31
CA SER A 95 -7.49 9.69 -12.68
C SER A 95 -7.24 8.42 -11.84
N THR A 96 -8.22 8.06 -11.01
CA THR A 96 -8.19 6.84 -10.18
C THR A 96 -8.08 5.57 -11.02
N ILE A 97 -8.83 5.46 -12.11
CA ILE A 97 -8.78 4.29 -13.01
C ILE A 97 -7.40 4.20 -13.68
N ILE A 98 -6.86 5.31 -14.20
CA ILE A 98 -5.53 5.34 -14.83
C ILE A 98 -4.46 4.87 -13.87
N MET A 99 -4.47 5.36 -12.62
CA MET A 99 -3.52 4.94 -11.59
C MET A 99 -3.62 3.43 -11.31
N LYS A 100 -4.84 2.86 -11.25
CA LYS A 100 -5.02 1.41 -11.08
C LYS A 100 -4.46 0.61 -12.26
N ILE A 101 -4.73 1.03 -13.50
CA ILE A 101 -4.22 0.36 -14.70
C ILE A 101 -2.68 0.45 -14.73
N ALA A 102 -2.11 1.61 -14.43
CA ALA A 102 -0.66 1.81 -14.32
C ALA A 102 -0.05 0.89 -13.24
N GLY A 103 -0.69 0.78 -12.08
CA GLY A 103 -0.30 -0.12 -10.99
C GLY A 103 -0.28 -1.59 -11.43
N ILE A 104 -1.37 -2.08 -12.05
CA ILE A 104 -1.49 -3.45 -12.55
C ILE A 104 -0.41 -3.76 -13.59
N TYR A 105 -0.19 -2.83 -14.52
CA TYR A 105 0.82 -3.01 -15.56
C TYR A 105 2.23 -3.13 -14.97
N ARG A 106 2.64 -2.19 -14.09
CA ARG A 106 3.96 -2.22 -13.45
C ARG A 106 4.15 -3.47 -12.59
N TRP A 107 3.11 -3.89 -11.89
CA TRP A 107 3.11 -5.12 -11.11
C TRP A 107 3.36 -6.36 -11.97
N LYS A 108 2.64 -6.52 -13.08
CA LYS A 108 2.81 -7.63 -14.03
C LYS A 108 4.19 -7.66 -14.68
N HIS A 109 4.81 -6.50 -14.88
CA HIS A 109 6.15 -6.35 -15.46
C HIS A 109 7.29 -6.39 -14.42
N GLY A 110 7.04 -6.89 -13.21
CA GLY A 110 8.07 -7.09 -12.19
C GLY A 110 8.52 -5.84 -11.44
N ARG A 111 8.02 -4.65 -11.81
CA ARG A 111 8.28 -3.38 -11.10
C ARG A 111 7.31 -3.22 -9.93
N LYS A 112 7.43 -4.11 -8.94
CA LYS A 112 6.49 -4.22 -7.80
C LYS A 112 6.39 -2.93 -6.99
N GLY A 113 7.52 -2.29 -6.68
CA GLY A 113 7.59 -1.02 -5.95
C GLY A 113 6.73 0.08 -6.58
N THR A 114 6.98 0.38 -7.87
CA THR A 114 6.21 1.34 -8.65
C THR A 114 4.74 0.95 -8.79
N GLY A 115 4.43 -0.35 -8.87
CA GLY A 115 3.06 -0.85 -8.90
C GLY A 115 2.28 -0.47 -7.62
N VAL A 116 2.88 -0.71 -6.45
CA VAL A 116 2.26 -0.36 -5.16
C VAL A 116 2.13 1.14 -4.97
N TYR A 117 3.15 1.91 -5.38
CA TYR A 117 3.06 3.37 -5.40
C TYR A 117 1.79 3.84 -6.13
N TRP A 118 1.53 3.32 -7.33
CA TRP A 118 0.32 3.69 -8.08
C TRP A 118 -0.98 3.24 -7.42
N PHE A 119 -1.00 2.05 -6.79
CA PHE A 119 -2.17 1.60 -6.03
C PHE A 119 -2.44 2.46 -4.78
N GLN A 120 -1.40 2.99 -4.14
CA GLN A 120 -1.53 3.92 -3.03
C GLN A 120 -2.10 5.25 -3.47
N GLN A 121 -1.58 5.82 -4.57
CA GLN A 121 -2.11 7.05 -5.16
C GLN A 121 -3.59 6.87 -5.55
N ALA A 122 -3.94 5.71 -6.11
CA ALA A 122 -5.33 5.34 -6.43
C ALA A 122 -6.21 5.03 -5.21
N ARG A 123 -5.66 5.01 -4.00
CA ARG A 123 -6.32 4.58 -2.75
C ARG A 123 -7.01 3.20 -2.88
N ASP A 124 -6.44 2.29 -3.66
CA ASP A 124 -7.01 0.96 -3.91
C ASP A 124 -6.67 -0.02 -2.78
N LYS A 125 -7.42 0.09 -1.68
CA LYS A 125 -7.24 -0.76 -0.49
C LYS A 125 -7.33 -2.25 -0.83
N VAL A 126 -8.24 -2.65 -1.71
CA VAL A 126 -8.46 -4.06 -2.08
C VAL A 126 -7.22 -4.65 -2.75
N CYS A 127 -6.61 -3.93 -3.69
CA CYS A 127 -5.38 -4.37 -4.33
C CYS A 127 -4.21 -4.40 -3.34
N LEU A 128 -4.07 -3.37 -2.49
CA LEU A 128 -3.01 -3.31 -1.48
C LEU A 128 -3.11 -4.46 -0.46
N ASP A 129 -4.32 -4.79 -0.01
CA ASP A 129 -4.57 -5.89 0.93
C ASP A 129 -4.28 -7.25 0.29
N ARG A 130 -4.62 -7.44 -1.00
CA ARG A 130 -4.25 -8.66 -1.74
C ARG A 130 -2.74 -8.81 -1.85
N ILE A 131 -2.03 -7.71 -2.10
CA ILE A 131 -0.56 -7.71 -2.15
C ILE A 131 0.01 -8.05 -0.77
N ALA A 132 -0.49 -7.44 0.30
CA ALA A 132 -0.09 -7.77 1.66
C ALA A 132 -0.33 -9.24 1.98
N GLN A 133 -1.48 -9.80 1.60
CA GLN A 133 -1.80 -11.22 1.77
C GLN A 133 -0.83 -12.15 1.03
N GLN A 134 -0.50 -11.82 -0.22
CA GLN A 134 0.50 -12.57 -0.97
C GLN A 134 1.86 -12.55 -0.25
N LEU A 135 2.28 -11.38 0.25
CA LEU A 135 3.53 -11.26 1.01
C LEU A 135 3.47 -12.07 2.31
N PHE A 136 2.35 -12.04 3.02
CA PHE A 136 2.15 -12.84 4.23
C PHE A 136 2.32 -14.34 3.98
N GLU A 137 1.79 -14.85 2.87
CA GLU A 137 1.93 -16.26 2.50
C GLU A 137 3.36 -16.64 2.12
N HIS A 138 4.11 -15.73 1.48
CA HIS A 138 5.52 -15.98 1.16
C HIS A 138 6.38 -16.02 2.43
N ILE A 139 6.17 -15.07 3.36
CA ILE A 139 6.91 -15.03 4.64
C ILE A 139 6.52 -16.23 5.51
N GLY A 140 5.23 -16.54 5.62
CA GLY A 140 4.75 -17.64 6.47
C GLY A 140 5.25 -19.03 6.05
N LYS A 141 5.58 -19.22 4.76
CA LYS A 141 6.11 -20.48 4.22
C LYS A 141 7.63 -20.62 4.34
N SER A 142 8.36 -19.51 4.48
CA SER A 142 9.82 -19.50 4.40
C SER A 142 10.42 -18.97 5.70
N VAL A 143 10.84 -19.90 6.56
CA VAL A 143 11.39 -19.64 7.91
C VAL A 143 12.90 -19.37 7.87
N THR A 144 13.53 -19.34 6.69
CA THR A 144 14.99 -19.18 6.54
C THR A 144 15.39 -17.72 6.36
N ASP A 145 16.56 -17.32 6.85
CA ASP A 145 17.07 -15.93 6.76
C ASP A 145 17.19 -15.40 5.32
N ASP A 146 17.35 -16.28 4.33
CA ASP A 146 17.42 -15.92 2.91
C ASP A 146 16.09 -15.38 2.36
N SER A 147 14.96 -15.87 2.86
CA SER A 147 13.65 -15.36 2.43
C SER A 147 13.36 -13.98 3.02
N PHE A 148 13.86 -13.73 4.23
CA PHE A 148 13.76 -12.44 4.87
C PHE A 148 14.46 -11.36 4.04
N LYS A 149 15.71 -11.60 3.59
CA LYS A 149 16.45 -10.64 2.74
C LYS A 149 15.75 -10.35 1.41
N GLN A 150 15.20 -11.38 0.76
CA GLN A 150 14.49 -11.22 -0.51
C GLN A 150 13.26 -10.33 -0.37
N TRP A 151 12.50 -10.51 0.70
CA TRP A 151 11.30 -9.73 0.93
C TRP A 151 11.58 -8.36 1.59
N GLU A 152 12.63 -8.24 2.40
CA GLU A 152 13.15 -6.96 2.87
C GLU A 152 13.51 -6.05 1.70
N GLY A 153 14.23 -6.57 0.70
CA GLY A 153 14.51 -5.82 -0.54
C GLY A 153 13.25 -5.42 -1.30
N LEU A 154 12.21 -6.27 -1.28
CA LEU A 154 10.91 -5.89 -1.85
C LEU A 154 10.25 -4.75 -1.06
N LEU A 155 10.29 -4.76 0.28
CA LEU A 155 9.77 -3.67 1.11
C LEU A 155 10.54 -2.37 0.97
N GLU A 156 11.84 -2.42 0.75
CA GLU A 156 12.62 -1.21 0.49
C GLU A 156 12.22 -0.56 -0.84
N LEU A 157 11.96 -1.38 -1.86
CA LEU A 157 11.43 -0.89 -3.14
C LEU A 157 10.01 -0.32 -3.04
N LEU A 158 9.28 -0.64 -1.97
CA LEU A 158 7.91 -0.15 -1.74
C LEU A 158 7.86 1.24 -1.09
N GLY A 159 9.00 1.76 -0.59
CA GLY A 159 9.11 3.11 -0.02
C GLY A 159 8.57 3.23 1.42
N SER A 160 8.91 4.34 2.09
CA SER A 160 8.46 4.65 3.47
C SER A 160 7.10 5.34 3.55
N ASP A 161 6.66 5.97 2.46
CA ASP A 161 5.47 6.84 2.42
C ASP A 161 4.16 6.05 2.22
N ILE A 162 4.13 4.81 2.73
CA ILE A 162 2.94 3.97 2.67
C ILE A 162 1.88 4.59 3.59
N GLY A 163 0.85 5.15 2.98
CA GLY A 163 -0.35 5.62 3.67
C GLY A 163 -0.84 4.59 4.70
N SER A 164 -1.06 5.09 5.91
CA SER A 164 -1.32 4.46 7.22
C SER A 164 -2.54 3.53 7.32
N ALA A 165 -2.76 2.59 6.40
CA ALA A 165 -3.85 1.63 6.60
C ALA A 165 -3.58 0.28 5.93
N GLY A 166 -3.36 -0.74 6.77
CA GLY A 166 -3.59 -2.13 6.39
C GLY A 166 -2.36 -3.04 6.52
N GLY A 167 -2.38 -4.16 5.79
CA GLY A 167 -1.36 -5.20 5.93
C GLY A 167 0.06 -4.74 5.58
N LEU A 168 0.23 -3.81 4.65
CA LEU A 168 1.55 -3.27 4.26
C LEU A 168 2.23 -2.49 5.39
N GLU A 169 1.47 -1.77 6.22
CA GLU A 169 2.02 -1.05 7.37
C GLU A 169 2.57 -2.03 8.40
N PHE A 170 1.82 -3.10 8.71
CA PHE A 170 2.31 -4.16 9.58
C PHE A 170 3.60 -4.78 9.02
N LEU A 171 3.68 -4.99 7.71
CA LEU A 171 4.87 -5.54 7.07
C LEU A 171 6.11 -4.65 7.24
N HIS A 172 5.98 -3.32 7.11
CA HIS A 172 7.07 -2.39 7.41
C HIS A 172 7.51 -2.46 8.87
N ARG A 173 6.55 -2.42 9.80
CA ARG A 173 6.85 -2.53 11.23
C ARG A 173 7.50 -3.88 11.58
N TYR A 174 7.06 -4.96 10.93
CA TYR A 174 7.64 -6.30 11.10
C TYR A 174 9.09 -6.34 10.61
N ARG A 175 9.40 -5.70 9.46
CA ARG A 175 10.78 -5.53 8.98
C ARG A 175 11.63 -4.73 9.97
N ASP A 176 11.11 -3.60 10.44
CA ASP A 176 11.85 -2.72 11.36
C ASP A 176 12.16 -3.43 12.68
N PHE A 177 11.20 -4.20 13.20
CA PHE A 177 11.41 -5.10 14.35
C PHE A 177 12.53 -6.11 14.09
N LYS A 178 12.50 -6.83 12.95
CA LYS A 178 13.52 -7.84 12.60
C LYS A 178 14.92 -7.23 12.47
N ARG A 179 15.03 -6.03 11.88
CA ARG A 179 16.28 -5.29 11.77
C ARG A 179 16.80 -4.86 13.15
N SER A 180 15.92 -4.36 14.01
CA SER A 180 16.24 -4.00 15.39
C SER A 180 16.70 -5.22 16.19
N LEU A 181 16.05 -6.36 16.01
CA LEU A 181 16.41 -7.63 16.67
C LEU A 181 17.81 -8.08 16.28
N GLN A 182 18.16 -8.07 14.99
CA GLN A 182 19.51 -8.40 14.52
C GLN A 182 20.55 -7.47 15.16
N GLN A 183 20.29 -6.16 15.18
CA GLN A 183 21.19 -5.18 15.80
C GLN A 183 21.34 -5.39 17.32
N ALA A 184 20.25 -5.76 18.01
CA ALA A 184 20.28 -6.00 19.45
C ALA A 184 21.10 -7.25 19.81
N LEU A 185 20.97 -8.33 19.02
CA LEU A 185 21.74 -9.56 19.19
C LEU A 185 23.23 -9.33 18.90
N ASP A 186 23.56 -8.58 17.86
CA ASP A 186 24.95 -8.30 17.46
C ASP A 186 25.66 -7.35 18.44
N ARG A 187 25.00 -6.24 18.81
CA ARG A 187 25.63 -5.17 19.61
C ARG A 187 25.63 -5.46 21.11
N ARG A 188 24.80 -6.39 21.59
CA ARG A 188 24.60 -6.69 23.03
C ARG A 188 24.39 -5.42 23.88
N CYS A 189 23.74 -4.40 23.33
CA CYS A 189 23.47 -3.14 24.00
C CYS A 189 22.06 -3.14 24.60
N GLY A 190 21.93 -2.75 25.86
CA GLY A 190 20.64 -2.72 26.57
C GLY A 190 19.62 -1.77 25.94
N GLU A 191 20.06 -0.65 25.38
CA GLU A 191 19.18 0.33 24.72
C GLU A 191 18.58 -0.22 23.42
N ALA A 192 19.39 -0.89 22.59
CA ALA A 192 18.92 -1.55 21.38
C ALA A 192 17.96 -2.72 21.69
N ALA A 193 18.21 -3.43 22.78
CA ALA A 193 17.33 -4.47 23.28
C ALA A 193 15.97 -3.90 23.73
N ARG A 194 15.97 -2.77 24.46
CA ARG A 194 14.74 -2.08 24.87
C ARG A 194 13.95 -1.55 23.67
N GLN A 195 14.61 -0.92 22.71
CA GLN A 195 13.97 -0.46 21.47
C GLN A 195 13.30 -1.63 20.70
N THR A 196 13.95 -2.79 20.66
CA THR A 196 13.39 -4.00 20.03
C THR A 196 12.13 -4.49 20.76
N VAL A 197 12.13 -4.45 22.09
CA VAL A 197 10.94 -4.73 22.92
C VAL A 197 9.83 -3.73 22.61
N ASP A 198 10.12 -2.44 22.54
CA ASP A 198 9.11 -1.43 22.25
C ASP A 198 8.45 -1.69 20.87
N PHE A 199 9.24 -2.05 19.85
CA PHE A 199 8.71 -2.48 18.55
C PHE A 199 7.85 -3.74 18.64
N LEU A 200 8.28 -4.75 19.40
CA LEU A 200 7.51 -5.97 19.63
C LEU A 200 6.16 -5.65 20.28
N ILE A 201 6.15 -4.83 21.33
CA ILE A 201 4.94 -4.43 22.05
C ILE A 201 4.01 -3.63 21.14
N GLN A 202 4.54 -2.70 20.34
CA GLN A 202 3.73 -1.95 19.36
C GLN A 202 3.07 -2.87 18.32
N LEU A 203 3.79 -3.87 17.81
CA LEU A 203 3.25 -4.87 16.90
C LEU A 203 2.17 -5.72 17.57
N MET A 204 2.39 -6.17 18.80
CA MET A 204 1.46 -7.05 19.53
C MET A 204 0.21 -6.31 20.05
N LYS A 205 0.29 -5.00 20.28
CA LYS A 205 -0.86 -4.13 20.62
C LYS A 205 -1.72 -3.81 19.39
N ASN A 206 -1.15 -3.81 18.19
CA ASN A 206 -1.89 -3.43 16.98
C ASN A 206 -2.91 -4.53 16.60
N PRO A 207 -4.23 -4.22 16.53
CA PRO A 207 -5.26 -5.19 16.17
C PRO A 207 -5.12 -5.71 14.73
N SER A 208 -4.44 -4.99 13.85
CA SER A 208 -4.19 -5.37 12.46
C SER A 208 -3.07 -6.40 12.29
N THR A 209 -2.37 -6.78 13.37
CA THR A 209 -1.30 -7.78 13.32
C THR A 209 -1.89 -9.18 13.12
N PRO A 210 -1.61 -9.87 11.99
CA PRO A 210 -2.23 -11.17 11.71
C PRO A 210 -1.78 -12.23 12.72
N GLN A 211 -2.73 -13.02 13.24
CA GLN A 211 -2.47 -14.01 14.31
C GLN A 211 -1.37 -15.02 13.97
N ARG A 212 -1.23 -15.38 12.68
CA ARG A 212 -0.14 -16.23 12.18
C ARG A 212 1.26 -15.66 12.43
N PHE A 213 1.44 -14.36 12.66
CA PHE A 213 2.76 -13.79 12.97
C PHE A 213 3.09 -13.73 14.46
N TRP A 214 2.12 -13.95 15.36
CA TRP A 214 2.33 -13.80 16.80
C TRP A 214 3.38 -14.78 17.34
N LEU A 215 3.26 -16.07 17.00
CA LEU A 215 4.23 -17.07 17.48
C LEU A 215 5.63 -16.88 16.87
N PRO A 216 5.81 -16.64 15.56
CA PRO A 216 7.12 -16.28 14.99
C PRO A 216 7.75 -15.08 15.70
N LEU A 217 7.02 -13.96 15.84
CA LEU A 217 7.51 -12.74 16.51
C LEU A 217 8.02 -13.02 17.92
N LEU A 218 7.23 -13.76 18.70
CA LEU A 218 7.59 -14.10 20.07
C LEU A 218 8.78 -15.08 20.13
N HIS A 219 8.82 -16.05 19.22
CA HIS A 219 9.90 -17.03 19.15
C HIS A 219 11.24 -16.39 18.79
N ASP A 220 11.24 -15.48 17.81
CA ASP A 220 12.43 -14.72 17.41
C ASP A 220 12.99 -13.88 18.58
N SER A 221 12.11 -13.45 19.49
CA SER A 221 12.49 -12.66 20.66
C SER A 221 13.01 -13.50 21.83
N VAL A 222 12.95 -14.84 21.79
CA VAL A 222 13.30 -15.72 22.94
C VAL A 222 14.74 -15.52 23.38
N GLU A 223 15.68 -15.43 22.44
CA GLU A 223 17.10 -15.22 22.76
C GLU A 223 17.31 -13.89 23.49
N LEU A 224 16.64 -12.84 23.02
CA LEU A 224 16.67 -11.51 23.63
C LEU A 224 16.06 -11.52 25.05
N LEU A 225 14.91 -12.20 25.22
CA LEU A 225 14.20 -12.28 26.50
C LEU A 225 14.96 -13.08 27.57
N ASN A 226 15.76 -14.07 27.16
CA ASN A 226 16.58 -14.89 28.06
C ASN A 226 17.88 -14.21 28.51
N SER A 227 18.19 -13.00 28.02
CA SER A 227 19.35 -12.23 28.48
C SER A 227 19.26 -11.97 29.99
N LYS A 228 20.32 -12.29 30.74
CA LYS A 228 20.27 -12.55 32.21
C LYS A 228 20.36 -11.31 33.11
N LEU A 229 20.65 -10.12 32.58
CA LEU A 229 21.20 -9.02 33.40
C LEU A 229 20.15 -8.06 33.99
N SER A 230 18.94 -7.97 33.41
CA SER A 230 17.83 -7.17 33.94
C SER A 230 16.51 -7.58 33.24
N PRO A 231 15.33 -7.34 33.83
CA PRO A 231 14.05 -7.50 33.14
C PRO A 231 13.97 -6.47 32.01
N LEU A 232 14.00 -6.98 30.79
CA LEU A 232 13.90 -6.16 29.58
C LEU A 232 12.50 -5.55 29.38
N MET A 233 11.50 -6.14 30.05
CA MET A 233 10.09 -5.78 29.95
C MET A 233 9.52 -5.60 31.35
N ASP A 234 8.54 -4.72 31.49
CA ASP A 234 7.81 -4.57 32.74
C ASP A 234 6.74 -5.68 32.93
N VAL A 235 6.09 -5.67 34.09
CA VAL A 235 5.02 -6.63 34.41
C VAL A 235 3.83 -6.50 33.44
N ALA A 236 3.47 -5.28 33.01
CA ALA A 236 2.34 -5.04 32.12
C ALA A 236 2.60 -5.52 30.68
N GLU A 237 3.80 -5.29 30.17
CA GLU A 237 4.30 -5.75 28.87
C GLU A 237 4.39 -7.27 28.85
N THR A 238 4.94 -7.87 29.91
CA THR A 238 5.07 -9.33 30.00
C THR A 238 3.71 -10.02 30.09
N THR A 239 2.78 -9.46 30.88
CA THR A 239 1.41 -9.98 30.99
C THR A 239 0.63 -9.83 29.68
N LEU A 240 0.83 -8.73 28.93
CA LEU A 240 0.25 -8.57 27.60
C LEU A 240 0.68 -9.69 26.65
N LEU A 241 1.99 -9.99 26.58
CA LEU A 241 2.52 -11.05 25.72
C LEU A 241 2.05 -12.44 26.15
N LEU A 242 1.97 -12.70 27.46
CA LEU A 242 1.42 -13.94 27.99
C LEU A 242 -0.06 -14.13 27.62
N ASN A 243 -0.87 -13.07 27.70
CA ASN A 243 -2.27 -13.11 27.28
C ASN A 243 -2.39 -13.43 25.77
N LYS A 244 -1.55 -12.82 24.92
CA LYS A 244 -1.53 -13.12 23.48
C LYS A 244 -1.08 -14.56 23.19
N LEU A 245 -0.13 -15.09 23.94
CA LEU A 245 0.28 -16.49 23.84
C LEU A 245 -0.86 -17.43 24.27
N GLN A 246 -1.62 -17.07 25.30
CA GLN A 246 -2.78 -17.82 25.75
C GLN A 246 -3.90 -17.82 24.70
N GLU A 247 -4.23 -16.67 24.12
CA GLU A 247 -5.16 -16.55 22.99
C GLU A 247 -4.76 -17.49 21.83
N LEU A 248 -3.48 -17.53 21.48
CA LEU A 248 -2.95 -18.41 20.43
C LEU A 248 -3.10 -19.90 20.79
N SER A 249 -2.84 -20.25 22.06
CA SER A 249 -2.99 -21.63 22.52
C SER A 249 -4.43 -22.13 22.43
N MET A 250 -5.41 -21.26 22.73
CA MET A 250 -6.84 -21.57 22.57
C MET A 250 -7.25 -21.64 21.10
N ALA A 251 -6.69 -20.77 20.24
CA ALA A 251 -6.97 -20.77 18.82
C ALA A 251 -6.49 -22.05 18.12
N LYS A 252 -5.36 -22.64 18.54
CA LYS A 252 -4.85 -23.92 18.04
C LYS A 252 -5.80 -25.10 18.23
N LEU A 253 -6.74 -25.02 19.18
CA LEU A 253 -7.73 -26.07 19.43
C LEU A 253 -8.89 -26.02 18.42
N ARG A 254 -8.97 -24.99 17.57
CA ARG A 254 -10.02 -24.85 16.55
C ARG A 254 -9.63 -25.58 15.26
N PRO A 255 -10.61 -26.20 14.57
CA PRO A 255 -10.35 -26.99 13.36
C PRO A 255 -9.81 -26.15 12.18
N ASP A 256 -10.10 -24.84 12.14
CA ASP A 256 -9.69 -23.95 11.05
C ASP A 256 -8.31 -23.30 11.27
N PHE A 257 -7.56 -23.71 12.30
CA PHE A 257 -6.30 -23.08 12.64
C PHE A 257 -5.18 -23.50 11.67
N SER A 258 -4.72 -22.56 10.85
CA SER A 258 -3.52 -22.73 10.03
C SER A 258 -2.28 -22.58 10.92
N SER A 259 -1.61 -23.70 11.20
CA SER A 259 -0.38 -23.71 12.01
C SER A 259 0.81 -23.14 11.25
N ASN A 260 1.56 -22.24 11.89
CA ASN A 260 2.88 -21.87 11.41
C ASN A 260 3.84 -23.06 11.48
N HIS A 261 4.78 -23.14 10.54
CA HIS A 261 5.83 -24.16 10.43
C HIS A 261 6.91 -24.10 11.54
N LEU A 262 6.57 -23.62 12.73
CA LEU A 262 7.51 -23.58 13.86
C LEU A 262 7.57 -24.93 14.60
N PRO A 263 8.70 -25.24 15.27
CA PRO A 263 8.85 -26.45 16.07
C PRO A 263 7.77 -26.58 17.14
N SER A 264 7.39 -27.82 17.48
CA SER A 264 6.38 -28.11 18.51
C SER A 264 6.71 -27.50 19.89
N HIS A 265 7.99 -27.30 20.19
CA HIS A 265 8.50 -26.70 21.42
C HIS A 265 8.63 -25.16 21.38
N ALA A 266 8.34 -24.50 20.27
CA ALA A 266 8.46 -23.04 20.17
C ALA A 266 7.56 -22.34 21.19
N MET A 267 6.34 -22.85 21.37
CA MET A 267 5.36 -22.27 22.29
C MET A 267 5.74 -22.44 23.76
N SER A 268 6.32 -23.58 24.14
CA SER A 268 6.82 -23.79 25.50
C SER A 268 8.06 -22.94 25.79
N SER A 269 8.94 -22.79 24.81
CA SER A 269 10.15 -21.96 24.93
C SER A 269 9.82 -20.49 25.15
N VAL A 270 8.87 -19.94 24.36
CA VAL A 270 8.35 -18.59 24.55
C VAL A 270 7.72 -18.43 25.93
N ARG A 271 6.87 -19.38 26.36
CA ARG A 271 6.23 -19.33 27.67
C ARG A 271 7.26 -19.29 28.80
N LEU A 272 8.31 -20.09 28.72
CA LEU A 272 9.38 -20.14 29.71
C LEU A 272 10.16 -18.82 29.75
N ALA A 273 10.50 -18.25 28.59
CA ALA A 273 11.23 -16.98 28.49
C ALA A 273 10.41 -15.82 29.10
N LEU A 274 9.12 -15.75 28.79
CA LEU A 274 8.20 -14.75 29.35
C LEU A 274 8.01 -14.93 30.86
N ALA A 275 7.82 -16.16 31.35
CA ALA A 275 7.71 -16.44 32.78
C ALA A 275 9.00 -16.06 33.54
N SER A 276 10.17 -16.34 32.95
CA SER A 276 11.47 -15.99 33.52
C SER A 276 11.69 -14.47 33.54
N ASN A 277 11.20 -13.74 32.53
CA ASN A 277 11.22 -12.27 32.53
C ASN A 277 10.27 -11.71 33.60
N LEU A 278 9.04 -12.22 33.68
CA LEU A 278 8.05 -11.81 34.69
C LEU A 278 8.58 -12.00 36.12
N ALA A 279 9.21 -13.14 36.40
CA ALA A 279 9.79 -13.42 37.71
C ALA A 279 10.86 -12.38 38.08
N ARG A 280 11.67 -11.93 37.12
CA ARG A 280 12.68 -10.88 37.33
C ARG A 280 12.04 -9.50 37.52
N ALA A 281 11.08 -9.13 36.69
CA ALA A 281 10.37 -7.85 36.79
C ALA A 281 9.69 -7.68 38.15
N VAL A 282 9.02 -8.73 38.65
CA VAL A 282 8.36 -8.73 39.98
C VAL A 282 9.38 -8.64 41.13
N LEU A 283 10.57 -9.20 40.98
CA LEU A 283 11.62 -9.09 41.98
C LEU A 283 12.22 -7.69 42.04
N GLU A 284 12.36 -7.01 40.89
CA GLU A 284 12.86 -5.64 40.81
C GLU A 284 11.83 -4.60 41.28
N ASP A 285 10.54 -4.77 40.94
CA ASP A 285 9.45 -3.95 41.49
C ASP A 285 9.35 -4.04 43.02
N ARG A 286 9.83 -5.16 43.60
CA ARG A 286 9.83 -5.41 45.04
C ARG A 286 11.12 -4.99 45.74
N SER A 287 12.21 -4.71 45.03
CA SER A 287 13.37 -4.07 45.65
C SER A 287 13.03 -2.60 45.88
N PRO A 288 12.78 -2.16 47.14
CA PRO A 288 12.62 -0.75 47.39
C PRO A 288 13.92 -0.06 47.01
N SER A 289 13.79 1.07 46.32
CA SER A 289 14.79 2.14 46.30
C SER A 289 15.35 2.29 47.71
N THR A 290 16.53 1.72 47.93
CA THR A 290 17.23 1.79 49.20
C THR A 290 17.94 3.14 49.20
N LEU A 291 17.31 4.10 49.89
CA LEU A 291 17.85 5.33 50.48
C LEU A 291 18.67 6.27 49.57
#